data_AF-A0A9E5RAM0-F1
#
_entry.id   AF-A0A9E5RAM0-F1
#
_cell.length_a   1.000
_cell.length_b   1.000
_cell.length_c   1.000
_cell.angle_alpha   90.00
_cell.angle_beta   90.00
_cell.angle_gamma   90.00
#
_symmetry.space_group_name_H-M   'P 1'
#
loop_
_entity.id
_entity.type
_entity.pdbx_description
1 polymer ?
#
loop_
_entity_poly.entity_id
_entity_poly.type
_entity_poly.pdbx_seq_one_letter_code
_entity_poly.pdbx_strand_id
1 'polypeptide(L)'
;MSVQLFQCPNCGAALPPQTRADQLLTCPACLSTLVIHNWEALAAGDAAVIETATRVYQVGALLGEDELCNHHRASYHVEGQRWQGLFRIVRDPADSDLLENEARQLFHLKGHPPYDDFRPFCLACYALAAGGGADGLALTHLDRLAGLPRWQLATAYRSPADPASLTPFFEQSAGLITAIRVQDPPQSAHQLALTWHLLACTPDYTPLPPTLTTPEAYAEHIAALLGLPLRLTSAGVTAREKRWLG
;
A
#
# COMPACT_ATOMS: atom_id res chain seq x y z
N MET A 1 -33.71 18.53 17.10
CA MET A 1 -32.74 17.70 16.35
C MET A 1 -31.41 18.43 16.37
N SER A 2 -30.39 17.88 17.03
CA SER A 2 -29.03 18.41 16.97
C SER A 2 -28.42 18.03 15.61
N VAL A 3 -27.89 19.01 14.87
CA VAL A 3 -27.13 18.75 13.64
C VAL A 3 -25.73 18.32 14.07
N GLN A 4 -25.37 17.07 13.78
CA GLN A 4 -24.02 16.57 14.03
C GLN A 4 -23.09 17.14 12.95
N LEU A 5 -22.11 17.96 13.35
CA LEU A 5 -21.12 18.52 12.43
C LEU A 5 -19.95 17.55 12.30
N PHE A 6 -19.68 17.07 11.08
CA PHE A 6 -18.53 16.23 10.80
C PHE A 6 -17.26 17.07 10.63
N GLN A 7 -16.10 16.51 10.98
CA GLN A 7 -14.79 17.11 10.75
C GLN A 7 -14.00 16.28 9.74
N CYS A 8 -13.19 16.96 8.92
CA CYS A 8 -12.29 16.32 7.97
C CYS A 8 -11.20 15.56 8.72
N PRO A 9 -11.04 14.24 8.51
CA PRO A 9 -10.00 13.47 9.20
C PRO A 9 -8.59 13.87 8.75
N ASN A 10 -8.44 14.47 7.57
CA ASN A 10 -7.14 14.87 7.04
C ASN A 10 -6.65 16.23 7.59
N CYS A 11 -7.55 17.21 7.79
CA CYS A 11 -7.15 18.57 8.19
C CYS A 11 -7.92 19.16 9.39
N GLY A 12 -8.87 18.43 9.96
CA GLY A 12 -9.69 18.88 11.10
C GLY A 12 -10.77 19.91 10.77
N ALA A 13 -10.83 20.43 9.54
CA ALA A 13 -11.82 21.43 9.13
C ALA A 13 -13.26 20.87 9.23
N ALA A 14 -14.21 21.70 9.67
CA ALA A 14 -15.62 21.34 9.66
C ALA A 14 -16.11 21.10 8.23
N LEU A 15 -16.88 20.04 8.04
CA LEU A 15 -17.47 19.66 6.76
C LEU A 15 -18.86 20.30 6.60
N PRO A 16 -19.38 20.43 5.37
CA PRO A 16 -20.67 21.06 5.12
C PRO A 16 -21.79 20.47 6.00
N PRO A 17 -22.70 21.29 6.56
CA PRO A 17 -23.76 20.81 7.45
C PRO A 17 -24.68 19.72 6.85
N GLN A 18 -24.77 19.68 5.52
CA GLN A 18 -25.52 18.70 4.75
C GLN A 18 -24.75 17.40 4.44
N THR A 19 -23.51 17.28 4.92
CA THR A 19 -22.71 16.06 4.77
C THR A 19 -23.44 14.89 5.39
N ARG A 20 -23.73 13.88 4.58
CA ARG A 20 -24.30 12.62 5.03
C ARG A 20 -23.20 11.58 5.16
N ALA A 21 -23.44 10.65 6.07
CA ALA A 21 -22.70 9.42 6.13
C ALA A 21 -22.80 8.64 4.80
N ASP A 22 -21.78 7.87 4.51
CA ASP A 22 -21.72 6.94 3.37
C ASP A 22 -21.84 7.64 2.00
N GLN A 23 -21.46 8.93 1.94
CA GLN A 23 -21.30 9.69 0.70
C GLN A 23 -19.85 10.05 0.46
N LEU A 24 -19.42 9.95 -0.79
CA LEU A 24 -18.19 10.57 -1.27
C LEU A 24 -18.36 12.09 -1.20
N LEU A 25 -17.41 12.77 -0.58
CA LEU A 25 -17.36 14.23 -0.53
C LEU A 25 -15.92 14.72 -0.62
N THR A 26 -15.74 15.91 -1.19
CA THR A 26 -14.45 16.59 -1.22
C THR A 26 -14.40 17.59 -0.09
N CYS A 27 -13.37 17.52 0.76
CA CYS A 27 -13.16 18.51 1.80
C CYS A 27 -12.91 19.89 1.15
N PRO A 28 -13.69 20.93 1.46
CA PRO A 28 -13.52 22.25 0.84
C PRO A 28 -12.20 22.94 1.25
N ALA A 29 -11.60 22.51 2.37
CA ALA A 29 -10.35 23.10 2.88
C ALA A 29 -9.09 22.48 2.26
N CYS A 30 -9.00 21.14 2.22
CA CYS A 30 -7.79 20.43 1.79
C CYS A 30 -7.96 19.63 0.49
N LEU A 31 -9.14 19.67 -0.13
CA LEU A 31 -9.48 18.97 -1.38
C LEU A 31 -9.36 17.43 -1.33
N SER A 32 -9.17 16.86 -0.14
CA SER A 32 -9.18 15.40 0.03
C SER A 32 -10.55 14.85 -0.30
N THR A 33 -10.58 13.76 -1.06
CA THR A 33 -11.78 12.96 -1.26
C THR A 33 -11.96 12.08 -0.02
N LEU A 34 -13.12 12.20 0.63
CA LEU A 34 -13.46 11.56 1.87
C LEU A 34 -14.72 10.71 1.65
N VAL A 35 -14.79 9.58 2.34
CA VAL A 35 -16.04 8.89 2.62
C VAL A 35 -16.19 8.86 4.12
N ILE A 36 -17.17 9.58 4.64
CA ILE A 36 -17.46 9.55 6.08
C ILE A 36 -18.45 8.44 6.32
N HIS A 37 -18.00 7.37 6.94
CA HIS A 37 -18.91 6.32 7.36
C HIS A 37 -19.48 6.68 8.74
N ASN A 38 -20.81 6.72 8.87
CA ASN A 38 -21.44 6.75 10.19
C ASN A 38 -21.49 5.33 10.72
N TRP A 39 -20.42 4.94 11.38
CA TRP A 39 -20.25 3.60 11.91
C TRP A 39 -21.20 3.27 13.07
N GLU A 40 -21.87 4.26 13.68
CA GLU A 40 -22.86 4.03 14.75
C GLU A 40 -24.15 3.40 14.21
N ALA A 41 -24.41 3.48 12.90
CA ALA A 41 -25.62 2.99 12.25
C ALA A 41 -25.51 1.54 11.74
N LEU A 42 -24.91 0.62 12.51
CA LEU A 42 -25.28 -0.80 12.37
C LEU A 42 -26.63 -0.95 13.06
N ALA A 43 -27.72 -0.70 12.33
CA ALA A 43 -29.06 -0.99 12.81
C ALA A 43 -29.07 -2.46 13.27
N ALA A 44 -29.49 -2.70 14.52
CA ALA A 44 -29.33 -3.97 15.23
C ALA A 44 -30.10 -5.18 14.62
N GLY A 45 -30.66 -5.05 13.42
CA GLY A 45 -31.52 -6.06 12.78
C GLY A 45 -30.87 -6.89 11.66
N ASP A 46 -29.91 -6.34 10.90
CA ASP A 46 -29.46 -6.95 9.63
C ASP A 46 -27.98 -7.37 9.62
N ALA A 47 -27.33 -7.46 10.78
CA ALA A 47 -25.93 -7.89 10.86
C ALA A 47 -25.83 -9.42 10.93
N ALA A 48 -25.08 -10.01 10.00
CA ALA A 48 -24.63 -11.39 10.12
C ALA A 48 -23.55 -11.49 11.21
N VAL A 49 -23.63 -12.53 12.04
CA VAL A 49 -22.58 -12.83 13.01
C VAL A 49 -21.61 -13.83 12.40
N ILE A 50 -20.34 -13.45 12.31
CA ILE A 50 -19.26 -14.32 11.82
C ILE A 50 -18.30 -14.58 12.98
N GLU A 51 -18.16 -15.84 13.34
CA GLU A 51 -17.22 -16.28 14.37
C GLU A 51 -15.95 -16.82 13.72
N THR A 52 -14.80 -16.35 14.19
CA THR A 52 -13.48 -16.91 13.88
C THR A 52 -12.88 -17.48 15.16
N ALA A 53 -11.73 -18.17 15.03
CA ALA A 53 -11.01 -18.72 16.18
C ALA A 53 -10.62 -17.67 17.23
N THR A 54 -10.54 -16.38 16.85
CA THR A 54 -10.05 -15.31 17.74
C THR A 54 -11.09 -14.25 18.04
N ARG A 55 -12.15 -14.11 17.23
CA ARG A 55 -13.06 -12.95 17.30
C ARG A 55 -14.47 -13.29 16.81
N VAL A 56 -15.44 -12.56 17.34
CA VAL A 56 -16.81 -12.54 16.85
C VAL A 56 -17.07 -11.20 16.18
N TYR A 57 -17.40 -11.23 14.89
CA TYR A 57 -17.70 -10.06 14.07
C TYR A 57 -19.20 -9.93 13.86
N GLN A 58 -19.72 -8.72 14.00
CA GLN A 58 -21.02 -8.32 13.49
C GLN A 58 -20.80 -7.63 12.15
N VAL A 59 -21.11 -8.33 11.06
CA VAL A 59 -20.93 -7.88 9.67
C VAL A 59 -22.27 -7.41 9.13
N GLY A 60 -22.38 -6.13 8.79
CA GLY A 60 -23.61 -5.53 8.27
C GLY A 60 -23.51 -5.16 6.79
N ALA A 61 -23.93 -3.94 6.48
CA ALA A 61 -24.13 -3.47 5.11
C ALA A 61 -22.90 -3.64 4.21
N LEU A 62 -23.15 -4.05 2.96
CA LEU A 62 -22.20 -3.97 1.86
C LEU A 62 -21.89 -2.48 1.58
N LEU A 63 -20.63 -2.12 1.69
CA LEU A 63 -20.10 -0.78 1.41
C LEU A 63 -19.63 -0.63 -0.03
N GLY A 64 -19.22 -1.72 -0.68
CA GLY A 64 -18.76 -1.73 -2.06
C GLY A 64 -18.29 -3.10 -2.53
N GLU A 65 -18.02 -3.19 -3.82
CA GLU A 65 -17.54 -4.41 -4.47
C GLU A 65 -16.26 -4.04 -5.24
N ASP A 66 -15.27 -4.91 -5.19
CA ASP A 66 -14.13 -4.90 -6.11
C ASP A 66 -14.09 -6.20 -6.94
N GLU A 67 -13.02 -6.40 -7.70
CA GLU A 67 -12.87 -7.58 -8.55
C GLU A 67 -12.79 -8.90 -7.76
N LEU A 68 -12.27 -8.86 -6.52
CA LEU A 68 -12.00 -10.03 -5.69
C LEU A 68 -12.97 -10.17 -4.50
N CYS A 69 -13.48 -9.05 -3.99
CA CYS A 69 -14.08 -8.94 -2.68
C CYS A 69 -15.36 -8.10 -2.66
N ASN A 70 -16.25 -8.52 -1.76
CA ASN A 70 -17.28 -7.67 -1.21
C ASN A 70 -16.77 -7.00 0.07
N HIS A 71 -16.94 -5.69 0.17
CA HIS A 71 -16.51 -4.89 1.30
C HIS A 71 -17.68 -4.62 2.22
N HIS A 72 -17.70 -5.23 3.40
CA HIS A 72 -18.76 -5.05 4.38
C HIS A 72 -18.32 -4.17 5.54
N ARG A 73 -19.27 -3.45 6.11
CA ARG A 73 -19.09 -2.83 7.43
C ARG A 73 -19.07 -3.93 8.48
N ALA A 74 -18.11 -3.90 9.40
CA ALA A 74 -18.12 -4.79 10.55
C ALA A 74 -17.73 -4.10 11.85
N SER A 75 -18.16 -4.71 12.95
CA SER A 75 -17.66 -4.39 14.29
C SER A 75 -17.36 -5.67 15.07
N TYR A 76 -16.39 -5.60 15.98
CA TYR A 76 -16.03 -6.71 16.85
C TYR A 76 -15.63 -6.17 18.24
N HIS A 77 -15.68 -7.01 19.26
CA HIS A 77 -15.26 -6.63 20.62
C HIS A 77 -13.94 -7.31 20.97
N VAL A 78 -13.00 -6.55 21.53
CA VAL A 78 -11.75 -7.04 22.14
C VAL A 78 -11.53 -6.26 23.42
N GLU A 79 -11.28 -6.96 24.53
CA GLU A 79 -10.97 -6.35 25.83
C GLU A 79 -12.04 -5.36 26.32
N GLY A 80 -13.32 -5.66 26.08
CA GLY A 80 -14.44 -4.80 26.45
C GLY A 80 -14.59 -3.55 25.57
N GLN A 81 -13.69 -3.33 24.62
CA GLN A 81 -13.76 -2.24 23.66
C GLN A 81 -14.37 -2.73 22.34
N ARG A 82 -15.33 -1.95 21.81
CA ARG A 82 -15.88 -2.15 20.47
C ARG A 82 -14.97 -1.51 19.44
N TRP A 83 -14.59 -2.29 18.44
CA TRP A 83 -13.82 -1.86 17.27
C TRP A 83 -14.73 -1.91 16.05
N GLN A 84 -14.48 -1.01 15.11
CA GLN A 84 -15.18 -0.92 13.83
C GLN A 84 -14.15 -1.01 12.71
N GLY A 85 -14.54 -1.62 11.60
CA GLY A 85 -13.64 -1.79 10.46
C GLY A 85 -14.34 -2.38 9.24
N LEU A 86 -13.53 -2.60 8.21
CA LEU A 86 -13.95 -3.27 6.99
C LEU A 86 -13.80 -4.78 7.15
N PHE A 87 -14.80 -5.54 6.71
CA PHE A 87 -14.74 -6.99 6.59
C PHE A 87 -14.84 -7.35 5.12
N ARG A 88 -13.78 -7.94 4.56
CA ARG A 88 -13.73 -8.32 3.15
C ARG A 88 -14.12 -9.77 3.01
N ILE A 89 -15.07 -10.06 2.13
CA ILE A 89 -15.53 -11.43 1.83
C ILE A 89 -15.17 -11.72 0.38
N VAL A 90 -14.39 -12.77 0.14
CA VAL A 90 -14.10 -13.25 -1.21
C VAL A 90 -15.39 -13.56 -1.96
N ARG A 91 -15.43 -13.18 -3.24
CA ARG A 91 -16.53 -13.55 -4.13
C ARG A 91 -16.41 -14.98 -4.63
N ASP A 92 -15.17 -15.43 -4.85
CA ASP A 92 -14.83 -16.81 -5.18
C ASP A 92 -13.93 -17.40 -4.09
N PRO A 93 -14.29 -18.54 -3.46
CA PRO A 93 -13.42 -19.24 -2.52
C PRO A 93 -12.02 -19.55 -3.06
N ALA A 94 -11.85 -19.67 -4.38
CA ALA A 94 -10.57 -19.89 -5.02
C ALA A 94 -9.58 -18.73 -4.82
N ASP A 95 -10.06 -17.50 -4.58
CA ASP A 95 -9.24 -16.28 -4.38
C ASP A 95 -8.89 -16.03 -2.90
N SER A 96 -9.20 -16.96 -2.00
CA SER A 96 -9.00 -16.79 -0.56
C SER A 96 -7.54 -16.62 -0.16
N ASP A 97 -6.61 -17.16 -0.93
CA ASP A 97 -5.16 -17.04 -0.68
C ASP A 97 -4.64 -15.61 -0.96
N LEU A 98 -5.23 -14.91 -1.92
CA LEU A 98 -4.92 -13.51 -2.23
C LEU A 98 -5.30 -12.59 -1.06
N LEU A 99 -6.50 -12.74 -0.50
CA LEU A 99 -6.90 -11.97 0.69
C LEU A 99 -6.08 -12.32 1.93
N GLU A 100 -5.74 -13.59 2.10
CA GLU A 100 -4.90 -14.00 3.22
C GLU A 100 -3.52 -13.34 3.13
N ASN A 101 -2.93 -13.29 1.94
CA ASN A 101 -1.67 -12.60 1.70
C ASN A 101 -1.78 -11.10 1.95
N GLU A 102 -2.83 -10.44 1.46
CA GLU A 102 -3.05 -9.01 1.70
C GLU A 102 -3.26 -8.70 3.18
N ALA A 103 -4.06 -9.50 3.90
CA ALA A 103 -4.29 -9.32 5.33
C ALA A 103 -2.99 -9.48 6.14
N ARG A 104 -2.14 -10.45 5.79
CA ARG A 104 -0.80 -10.59 6.39
C ARG A 104 0.07 -9.38 6.09
N GLN A 105 0.11 -8.91 4.85
CA GLN A 105 0.88 -7.72 4.46
C GLN A 105 0.42 -6.48 5.24
N LEU A 106 -0.88 -6.22 5.32
CA LEU A 106 -1.46 -5.09 6.06
C LEU A 106 -1.21 -5.16 7.57
N PHE A 107 -1.30 -6.36 8.16
CA PHE A 107 -0.98 -6.57 9.58
C PHE A 107 0.47 -6.17 9.89
N HIS A 108 1.40 -6.54 9.02
CA HIS A 108 2.82 -6.21 9.18
C HIS A 108 3.10 -4.72 8.90
N LEU A 109 2.47 -4.13 7.87
CA LEU A 109 2.58 -2.69 7.59
C LEU A 109 2.07 -1.83 8.75
N LYS A 110 1.00 -2.25 9.43
CA LYS A 110 0.46 -1.54 10.60
C LYS A 110 1.43 -1.54 11.79
N GLY A 111 2.32 -2.53 11.88
CA GLY A 111 3.31 -2.67 12.96
C GLY A 111 4.60 -1.88 12.76
N HIS A 112 4.84 -1.27 11.60
CA HIS A 112 6.16 -0.76 11.22
C HIS A 112 6.16 0.71 10.78
N PRO A 113 6.58 1.65 11.65
CA PRO A 113 7.00 3.00 11.25
C PRO A 113 8.50 3.02 10.92
N PRO A 114 8.96 3.70 9.83
CA PRO A 114 8.21 4.42 8.81
C PRO A 114 7.98 3.60 7.52
N TYR A 115 6.74 3.68 7.01
CA TYR A 115 6.30 3.17 5.70
C TYR A 115 7.12 3.70 4.51
N ASP A 116 7.80 4.84 4.67
CA ASP A 116 8.69 5.43 3.66
C ASP A 116 9.95 4.59 3.39
N ASP A 117 10.28 3.61 4.24
CA ASP A 117 11.48 2.78 4.12
C ASP A 117 11.46 1.72 3.00
N PHE A 118 10.32 1.55 2.34
CA PHE A 118 10.13 0.52 1.32
C PHE A 118 10.33 1.02 -0.11
N ARG A 119 11.03 2.14 -0.33
CA ARG A 119 11.29 2.65 -1.70
C ARG A 119 12.34 1.80 -2.44
N PRO A 120 12.17 1.56 -3.75
CA PRO A 120 12.04 0.18 -4.14
C PRO A 120 13.00 -0.16 -5.28
N PHE A 121 14.29 0.15 -5.23
CA PHE A 121 15.10 -0.21 -6.39
C PHE A 121 15.18 -1.73 -6.55
N CYS A 122 15.55 -2.48 -5.50
CA CYS A 122 15.55 -3.95 -5.59
C CYS A 122 14.13 -4.52 -5.70
N LEU A 123 13.13 -3.88 -5.08
CA LEU A 123 11.74 -4.32 -5.16
C LEU A 123 11.13 -4.10 -6.56
N ALA A 124 11.47 -3.01 -7.24
CA ALA A 124 11.05 -2.75 -8.62
C ALA A 124 11.73 -3.72 -9.59
N CYS A 125 13.04 -3.97 -9.44
CA CYS A 125 13.74 -5.01 -10.20
C CYS A 125 13.08 -6.38 -10.02
N TYR A 126 12.73 -6.75 -8.78
CA TYR A 126 12.02 -7.99 -8.48
C TYR A 126 10.64 -8.03 -9.14
N ALA A 127 9.84 -6.96 -9.00
CA ALA A 127 8.50 -6.89 -9.58
C ALA A 127 8.55 -7.03 -11.12
N LEU A 128 9.53 -6.41 -11.77
CA LEU A 128 9.76 -6.56 -13.20
C LEU A 128 10.12 -8.00 -13.56
N ALA A 129 11.07 -8.61 -12.85
CA ALA A 129 11.47 -9.99 -13.12
C ALA A 129 10.33 -11.00 -12.87
N ALA A 130 9.60 -10.85 -11.77
CA ALA A 130 8.46 -11.70 -11.42
C ALA A 130 7.27 -11.52 -12.38
N GLY A 131 7.10 -10.32 -12.93
CA GLY A 131 6.07 -10.00 -13.93
C GLY A 131 6.43 -10.40 -15.36
N GLY A 132 7.61 -10.98 -15.61
CA GLY A 132 8.07 -11.32 -16.96
C GLY A 132 8.59 -10.13 -17.78
N GLY A 133 8.90 -9.01 -17.11
CA GLY A 133 9.39 -7.77 -17.69
C GLY A 133 8.30 -6.72 -17.91
N ALA A 134 8.70 -5.60 -18.52
CA ALA A 134 7.80 -4.53 -18.97
C ALA A 134 8.40 -3.82 -20.18
N ASP A 135 7.55 -3.28 -21.06
CA ASP A 135 7.99 -2.49 -22.22
C ASP A 135 8.35 -1.04 -21.87
N GLY A 136 8.06 -0.64 -20.63
CA GLY A 136 8.37 0.68 -20.12
C GLY A 136 7.72 0.97 -18.77
N LEU A 137 8.08 2.11 -18.19
CA LEU A 137 7.70 2.49 -16.84
C LEU A 137 6.65 3.61 -16.83
N ALA A 138 5.72 3.49 -15.89
CA ALA A 138 4.83 4.56 -15.48
C ALA A 138 5.19 4.98 -14.05
N LEU A 139 5.70 6.21 -13.87
CA LEU A 139 6.03 6.73 -12.54
C LEU A 139 4.95 7.71 -12.09
N THR A 140 4.36 7.45 -10.92
CA THR A 140 3.25 8.24 -10.40
C THR A 140 3.62 8.96 -9.11
N HIS A 141 2.78 9.90 -8.69
CA HIS A 141 2.96 10.71 -7.47
C HIS A 141 4.24 11.55 -7.45
N LEU A 142 4.71 12.02 -8.61
CA LEU A 142 5.90 12.86 -8.71
C LEU A 142 5.77 14.21 -7.98
N ASP A 143 4.53 14.70 -7.81
CA ASP A 143 4.21 15.90 -7.02
C ASP A 143 4.67 15.80 -5.57
N ARG A 144 4.73 14.58 -5.02
CA ARG A 144 5.12 14.35 -3.62
C ARG A 144 6.60 14.62 -3.38
N LEU A 145 7.43 14.63 -4.42
CA LEU A 145 8.87 14.89 -4.31
C LEU A 145 9.17 16.32 -3.85
N ALA A 146 8.33 17.29 -4.22
CA ALA A 146 8.53 18.70 -3.87
C ALA A 146 8.48 18.96 -2.36
N GLY A 147 7.79 18.10 -1.59
CA GLY A 147 7.68 18.21 -0.13
C GLY A 147 8.81 17.53 0.64
N LEU A 148 9.71 16.81 -0.04
CA LEU A 148 10.77 16.04 0.62
C LEU A 148 12.03 16.89 0.80
N PRO A 149 12.65 16.89 2.00
CA PRO A 149 13.86 17.68 2.24
C PRO A 149 15.06 17.17 1.44
N ARG A 150 15.07 15.88 1.10
CA ARG A 150 16.11 15.21 0.31
C ARG A 150 15.49 14.07 -0.49
N TRP A 151 16.05 13.82 -1.67
CA TRP A 151 15.69 12.68 -2.49
C TRP A 151 16.78 11.61 -2.38
N GLN A 152 16.34 10.37 -2.13
CA GLN A 152 17.22 9.22 -1.98
C GLN A 152 16.55 8.00 -2.63
N LEU A 153 17.35 6.99 -2.96
CA LEU A 153 16.89 5.70 -3.46
C LEU A 153 17.53 4.60 -2.64
N ALA A 154 16.73 3.64 -2.16
CA ALA A 154 17.29 2.42 -1.59
C ALA A 154 17.67 1.50 -2.76
N THR A 155 18.97 1.46 -3.07
CA THR A 155 19.54 0.67 -4.16
C THR A 155 20.01 -0.71 -3.71
N ALA A 156 20.10 -0.90 -2.40
CA ALA A 156 20.45 -2.15 -1.76
C ALA A 156 19.82 -2.23 -0.36
N TYR A 157 19.95 -3.40 0.27
CA TYR A 157 19.45 -3.64 1.62
C TYR A 157 20.51 -4.34 2.47
N ARG A 158 20.45 -4.11 3.78
CA ARG A 158 21.24 -4.82 4.80
C ARG A 158 20.32 -5.76 5.57
N SER A 159 20.74 -7.01 5.70
CA SER A 159 20.05 -7.99 6.53
C SER A 159 20.89 -8.31 7.77
N PRO A 160 20.26 -8.48 8.95
CA PRO A 160 20.95 -8.97 10.14
C PRO A 160 21.17 -10.50 10.12
N ALA A 161 20.58 -11.21 9.15
CA ALA A 161 20.70 -12.65 9.04
C ALA A 161 22.09 -13.07 8.52
N ASP A 162 22.45 -14.33 8.78
CA ASP A 162 23.67 -14.91 8.24
C ASP A 162 23.66 -14.89 6.69
N PRO A 163 24.71 -14.37 6.03
CA PRO A 163 24.75 -14.27 4.57
C PRO A 163 24.53 -15.59 3.82
N ALA A 164 24.93 -16.74 4.38
CA ALA A 164 24.73 -18.02 3.72
C ALA A 164 23.24 -18.38 3.67
N SER A 165 22.49 -18.09 4.74
CA SER A 165 21.03 -18.30 4.81
C SER A 165 20.23 -17.48 3.80
N LEU A 166 20.78 -16.35 3.33
CA LEU A 166 20.15 -15.42 2.40
C LEU A 166 20.33 -15.82 0.92
N THR A 167 21.34 -16.64 0.63
CA THR A 167 21.71 -17.06 -0.75
C THR A 167 20.55 -17.60 -1.59
N PRO A 168 19.61 -18.40 -1.04
CA PRO A 168 18.47 -18.90 -1.81
C PRO A 168 17.52 -17.80 -2.29
N PHE A 169 17.49 -16.65 -1.61
CA PHE A 169 16.50 -15.60 -1.80
C PHE A 169 17.07 -14.35 -2.48
N PHE A 170 18.37 -14.10 -2.32
CA PHE A 170 18.99 -12.83 -2.68
C PHE A 170 20.32 -12.98 -3.42
N GLU A 171 20.62 -11.99 -4.25
CA GLU A 171 21.97 -11.73 -4.73
C GLU A 171 22.64 -10.73 -3.78
N GLN A 172 23.90 -11.01 -3.43
CA GLN A 172 24.64 -10.24 -2.44
C GLN A 172 25.97 -9.73 -3.01
N SER A 173 26.34 -8.50 -2.68
CA SER A 173 27.63 -7.90 -3.01
C SER A 173 28.12 -7.06 -1.84
N ALA A 174 29.36 -7.29 -1.38
CA ALA A 174 29.97 -6.58 -0.25
C ALA A 174 29.08 -6.52 1.03
N GLY A 175 28.34 -7.59 1.31
CA GLY A 175 27.43 -7.67 2.47
C GLY A 175 26.11 -6.91 2.31
N LEU A 176 25.79 -6.47 1.09
CA LEU A 176 24.52 -5.86 0.74
C LEU A 176 23.70 -6.80 -0.15
N ILE A 177 22.39 -6.86 0.07
CA ILE A 177 21.42 -7.45 -0.86
C ILE A 177 21.22 -6.46 -2.01
N THR A 178 21.59 -6.87 -3.23
CA THR A 178 21.48 -6.02 -4.43
C THR A 178 20.37 -6.45 -5.38
N ALA A 179 19.91 -7.69 -5.27
CA ALA A 179 18.76 -8.19 -6.01
C ALA A 179 18.02 -9.28 -5.24
N ILE A 180 16.74 -9.45 -5.55
CA ILE A 180 15.88 -10.51 -5.03
C ILE A 180 15.73 -11.56 -6.13
N ARG A 181 15.95 -12.83 -5.80
CA ARG A 181 15.79 -13.93 -6.73
C ARG A 181 14.31 -14.25 -6.91
N VAL A 182 13.89 -14.40 -8.15
CA VAL A 182 12.55 -14.90 -8.48
C VAL A 182 12.59 -16.42 -8.46
N GLN A 183 11.66 -17.02 -7.72
CA GLN A 183 11.46 -18.47 -7.70
C GLN A 183 10.38 -18.85 -8.72
N ASP A 184 10.76 -19.67 -9.71
CA ASP A 184 9.88 -20.19 -10.76
C ASP A 184 9.98 -21.73 -10.83
N PRO A 185 8.89 -22.50 -10.67
CA PRO A 185 7.53 -22.05 -10.36
C PRO A 185 7.43 -21.44 -8.95
N PRO A 186 6.45 -20.55 -8.71
CA PRO A 186 6.25 -19.95 -7.39
C PRO A 186 5.92 -21.03 -6.35
N GLN A 187 6.59 -20.95 -5.19
CA GLN A 187 6.38 -21.86 -4.07
C GLN A 187 6.02 -21.07 -2.81
N SER A 188 4.87 -21.37 -2.19
CA SER A 188 4.36 -20.60 -1.06
C SER A 188 5.32 -20.57 0.14
N ALA A 189 6.01 -21.69 0.42
CA ALA A 189 7.01 -21.75 1.49
C ALA A 189 8.21 -20.82 1.22
N HIS A 190 8.66 -20.74 -0.04
CA HIS A 190 9.73 -19.83 -0.45
C HIS A 190 9.28 -18.36 -0.31
N GLN A 191 8.08 -18.02 -0.78
CA GLN A 191 7.56 -16.64 -0.71
C GLN A 191 7.36 -16.17 0.73
N LEU A 192 6.89 -17.07 1.61
CA LEU A 192 6.76 -16.79 3.03
C LEU A 192 8.13 -16.52 3.67
N ALA A 193 9.13 -17.36 3.40
CA ALA A 193 10.49 -17.16 3.92
C ALA A 193 11.14 -15.87 3.38
N LEU A 194 11.00 -15.60 2.07
CA LEU A 194 11.45 -14.36 1.44
C LEU A 194 10.84 -13.13 2.14
N THR A 195 9.53 -13.18 2.41
CA THR A 195 8.81 -12.11 3.12
C THR A 195 9.43 -11.84 4.48
N TRP A 196 9.72 -12.89 5.26
CA TRP A 196 10.35 -12.74 6.57
C TRP A 196 11.75 -12.13 6.50
N HIS A 197 12.56 -12.53 5.52
CA HIS A 197 13.86 -11.93 5.33
C HIS A 197 13.77 -10.45 4.92
N LEU A 198 12.86 -10.09 4.02
CA LEU A 198 12.65 -8.71 3.58
C LEU A 198 12.20 -7.80 4.72
N LEU A 199 11.29 -8.29 5.58
CA LEU A 199 10.83 -7.53 6.75
C LEU A 199 11.94 -7.26 7.78
N ALA A 200 12.98 -8.09 7.82
CA ALA A 200 14.13 -7.89 8.71
C ALA A 200 15.20 -6.99 8.09
N CYS A 201 15.09 -6.63 6.81
CA CYS A 201 16.08 -5.82 6.12
C CYS A 201 15.94 -4.33 6.43
N THR A 202 17.05 -3.62 6.34
CA THR A 202 17.11 -2.14 6.38
C THR A 202 17.58 -1.61 5.04
N PRO A 203 16.95 -0.56 4.48
CA PRO A 203 17.38 0.02 3.21
C PRO A 203 18.74 0.70 3.34
N ASP A 204 19.60 0.49 2.34
CA ASP A 204 20.84 1.26 2.16
C ASP A 204 20.55 2.37 1.13
N TYR A 205 20.37 3.60 1.63
CA TYR A 205 20.00 4.73 0.81
C TYR A 205 21.20 5.37 0.13
N THR A 206 21.21 5.34 -1.19
CA THR A 206 22.18 6.09 -1.98
C THR A 206 21.66 7.53 -2.20
N PRO A 207 22.48 8.56 -1.88
CA PRO A 207 22.13 9.93 -2.22
C PRO A 207 22.13 10.09 -3.73
N LEU A 208 21.18 10.87 -4.24
CA LEU A 208 21.09 11.15 -5.65
C LEU A 208 22.15 12.14 -6.12
N PRO A 209 22.53 12.11 -7.42
CA PRO A 209 23.32 13.16 -8.02
C PRO A 209 22.69 14.54 -7.78
N PRO A 210 23.49 15.57 -7.43
CA PRO A 210 22.97 16.92 -7.16
C PRO A 210 22.35 17.59 -8.41
N THR A 211 22.57 17.02 -9.59
CA THR A 211 21.95 17.46 -10.85
C THR A 211 20.47 17.07 -10.96
N LEU A 212 20.00 16.08 -10.19
CA LEU A 212 18.60 15.67 -10.16
C LEU A 212 17.79 16.64 -9.29
N THR A 213 17.42 17.77 -9.90
CA THR A 213 16.72 18.87 -9.24
C THR A 213 15.24 18.94 -9.58
N THR A 214 14.78 18.13 -10.55
CA THR A 214 13.37 18.11 -11.00
C THR A 214 12.76 16.70 -10.88
N PRO A 215 11.44 16.59 -10.61
CA PRO A 215 10.75 15.30 -10.56
C PRO A 215 10.90 14.48 -11.84
N GLU A 216 10.98 15.14 -12.99
CA GLU A 216 11.19 14.50 -14.29
C GLU A 216 12.58 13.88 -14.39
N ALA A 217 13.62 14.61 -13.99
CA ALA A 217 14.99 14.08 -13.98
C ALA A 217 15.12 12.91 -13.00
N TYR A 218 14.42 12.97 -11.85
CA TYR A 218 14.34 11.85 -10.92
C TYR A 218 13.68 10.62 -11.55
N ALA A 219 12.57 10.81 -12.27
CA ALA A 219 11.87 9.74 -12.94
C ALA A 219 12.72 9.10 -14.05
N GLU A 220 13.40 9.91 -14.86
CA GLU A 220 14.35 9.46 -15.87
C GLU A 220 15.53 8.69 -15.25
N HIS A 221 16.03 9.14 -14.10
CA HIS A 221 17.09 8.44 -13.37
C HIS A 221 16.65 7.05 -12.91
N ILE A 222 15.45 6.92 -12.32
CA ILE A 222 14.90 5.60 -11.96
C ILE A 222 14.77 4.72 -13.19
N ALA A 223 14.24 5.26 -14.29
CA ALA A 223 14.05 4.52 -15.52
C ALA A 223 15.38 4.01 -16.11
N ALA A 224 16.40 4.86 -16.10
CA ALA A 224 17.75 4.49 -16.51
C ALA A 224 18.36 3.40 -15.61
N LEU A 225 18.18 3.51 -14.28
CA LEU A 225 18.65 2.48 -13.35
C LEU A 225 17.96 1.13 -13.59
N LEU A 226 16.67 1.13 -13.93
CA LEU A 226 15.91 -0.08 -14.23
C LEU A 226 16.11 -0.60 -15.67
N GLY A 227 16.85 0.13 -16.52
CA GLY A 227 17.08 -0.23 -17.91
C GLY A 227 15.81 -0.23 -18.77
N LEU A 228 14.79 0.56 -18.41
CA LEU A 228 13.50 0.63 -19.10
C LEU A 228 13.19 2.05 -19.54
N PRO A 229 12.50 2.26 -20.68
CA PRO A 229 12.05 3.58 -21.08
C PRO A 229 10.94 4.08 -20.16
N LEU A 230 10.99 5.36 -19.80
CA LEU A 230 9.90 6.03 -19.10
C LEU A 230 8.80 6.38 -20.11
N ARG A 231 7.61 5.80 -19.96
CA ARG A 231 6.47 5.95 -20.90
C ARG A 231 5.39 6.88 -20.38
N LEU A 232 5.24 6.96 -19.07
CA LEU A 232 4.23 7.81 -18.44
C LEU A 232 4.75 8.38 -17.13
N THR A 233 4.41 9.64 -16.88
CA THR A 233 4.55 10.26 -15.55
C THR A 233 3.21 10.78 -15.06
N SER A 234 3.00 10.79 -13.74
CA SER A 234 1.83 11.42 -13.11
C SER A 234 2.28 12.30 -11.94
N ALA A 235 1.95 13.59 -12.00
CA ALA A 235 2.25 14.59 -10.97
C ALA A 235 0.99 15.02 -10.21
N GLY A 236 0.02 14.12 -10.07
CA GLY A 236 -1.24 14.37 -9.37
C GLY A 236 -2.29 13.31 -9.67
N VAL A 237 -3.49 13.54 -9.15
CA VAL A 237 -4.59 12.55 -9.13
C VAL A 237 -5.44 12.57 -10.40
N THR A 238 -5.47 13.68 -11.13
CA THR A 238 -6.33 13.87 -12.29
C THR A 238 -5.72 13.27 -13.56
N ALA A 239 -6.54 13.05 -14.59
CA ALA A 239 -6.05 12.60 -15.90
C ALA A 239 -5.18 13.66 -16.60
N ARG A 240 -5.40 14.95 -16.33
CA ARG A 240 -4.63 16.05 -16.93
C ARG A 240 -3.20 16.13 -16.38
N GLU A 241 -2.97 15.58 -15.20
CA GLU A 241 -1.66 15.53 -14.55
C GLU A 241 -0.82 14.32 -15.00
N LYS A 242 -1.31 13.55 -15.98
CA LYS A 242 -0.59 12.43 -16.59
C LYS A 242 0.03 12.88 -17.90
N ARG A 243 1.31 12.60 -18.08
CA ARG A 243 2.07 12.92 -19.29
C ARG A 243 2.60 11.64 -19.91
N TRP A 244 2.22 11.40 -21.16
CA TRP A 244 2.80 10.35 -21.99
C TRP A 244 4.13 10.81 -22.58
N LEU A 245 5.09 9.90 -22.63
CA LEU A 245 6.43 10.09 -23.15
C LEU A 245 6.66 9.09 -24.29
N GLY A 246 7.11 9.60 -25.44
CA GLY A 246 7.29 8.85 -26.68
C GLY A 246 8.46 7.89 -26.66
#